data_AF-A0A852VPC5-F1
#
_entry.id   AF-A0A852VPC5-F1
#
_cell.length_a   1.000
_cell.length_b   1.000
_cell.length_c   1.000
_cell.angle_alpha   90.00
_cell.angle_beta   90.00
_cell.angle_gamma   90.00
#
_symmetry.space_group_name_H-M   'P 1'
#
loop_
_entity.id
_entity.type
_entity.pdbx_description
1 polymer ?
#
loop_
_entity_poly.entity_id
_entity_poly.type
_entity_poly.pdbx_seq_one_letter_code
_entity_poly.pdbx_strand_id
1 'polypeptide(L)'
;MFEKIKHLKAAKCPFANLPELSEGRWGAGLTAEKMKECVWLKPEAVAQIGFLEWTGADHLRHTKFVALLDDKDPKKVVRET
;
A
#
# COMPACT_ATOMS: atom_id res chain seq x y z
N MET A 1 2.44 15.60 4.94
CA MET A 1 2.16 14.15 4.82
C MET A 1 3.41 13.33 5.11
N PHE A 2 4.46 13.40 4.30
CA PHE A 2 5.67 12.58 4.46
C PHE A 2 6.33 12.67 5.84
N GLU A 3 6.33 13.85 6.45
CA GLU A 3 6.85 14.04 7.81
C GLU A 3 6.14 13.18 8.86
N LYS A 4 4.81 12.97 8.70
CA LYS A 4 4.00 12.16 9.63
C LYS A 4 4.40 10.68 9.64
N ILE A 5 4.95 10.17 8.53
CA ILE A 5 5.28 8.75 8.39
C ILE A 5 6.79 8.47 8.33
N LYS A 6 7.63 9.51 8.36
CA LYS A 6 9.09 9.40 8.23
C LYS A 6 9.71 8.51 9.30
N HIS A 7 9.20 8.58 10.53
CA HIS A 7 9.67 7.79 11.67
C HIS A 7 9.32 6.31 11.57
N LEU A 8 8.40 5.94 10.67
CA LEU A 8 8.00 4.55 10.43
C LEU A 8 8.93 3.83 9.45
N LYS A 9 10.00 4.45 8.96
CA LYS A 9 10.90 3.81 7.99
C LYS A 9 11.37 2.44 8.45
N ALA A 10 11.25 1.45 7.58
CA ALA A 10 11.68 0.08 7.78
C ALA A 10 12.79 -0.30 6.80
N ALA A 11 13.71 -1.16 7.22
CA ALA A 11 14.81 -1.64 6.38
C ALA A 11 14.37 -2.74 5.40
N LYS A 12 13.27 -3.43 5.70
CA LYS A 12 12.75 -4.58 4.93
C LYS A 12 11.27 -4.35 4.58
N CYS A 13 10.84 -4.98 3.50
CA CYS A 13 9.43 -5.02 3.11
C CYS A 13 8.59 -5.65 4.23
N PRO A 14 7.50 -4.99 4.68
CA PRO A 14 6.62 -5.52 5.72
C PRO A 14 5.56 -6.50 5.17
N PHE A 15 5.37 -6.57 3.86
CA PHE A 15 4.34 -7.39 3.22
C PHE A 15 4.83 -8.81 3.01
N ALA A 16 4.02 -9.78 3.42
CA ALA A 16 4.33 -11.21 3.28
C ALA A 16 4.02 -11.76 1.87
N ASN A 17 3.19 -11.07 1.09
CA ASN A 17 2.72 -11.50 -0.23
C ASN A 17 3.50 -10.88 -1.41
N LEU A 18 4.58 -10.15 -1.13
CA LEU A 18 5.42 -9.49 -2.13
C LEU A 18 6.81 -10.15 -2.19
N PRO A 19 7.51 -10.12 -3.34
CA PRO A 19 7.15 -9.46 -4.60
C PRO A 19 6.06 -10.17 -5.41
N GLU A 20 5.41 -9.44 -6.31
CA GLU A 20 4.57 -10.05 -7.35
C GLU A 20 5.44 -10.73 -8.43
N LEU A 21 4.93 -11.82 -9.00
CA LEU A 21 5.63 -12.61 -10.04
C LEU A 21 5.70 -11.90 -11.40
N SER A 22 4.76 -10.98 -11.68
CA SER A 22 4.70 -10.26 -12.94
C SER A 22 4.14 -8.85 -12.71
N GLU A 23 4.40 -7.93 -13.65
CA GLU A 23 3.85 -6.58 -13.57
C GLU A 23 2.35 -6.50 -13.86
N GLY A 24 1.72 -7.63 -14.21
CA GLY A 24 0.35 -7.73 -14.64
C GLY A 24 0.09 -7.06 -16.00
N ARG A 25 -1.17 -7.09 -16.44
CA ARG A 25 -1.59 -6.57 -17.76
C ARG A 25 -1.28 -5.08 -17.95
N TRP A 26 -1.22 -4.31 -16.87
CA TRP A 26 -1.15 -2.85 -16.89
C TRP A 26 0.17 -2.30 -16.34
N GLY A 27 1.19 -3.14 -16.11
CA GLY A 27 2.48 -2.69 -15.61
C GLY A 27 2.43 -2.14 -14.17
N ALA A 28 1.38 -2.46 -13.41
CA ALA A 28 1.15 -1.90 -12.06
C ALA A 28 1.60 -2.83 -10.93
N GLY A 29 1.97 -4.08 -11.24
CA GLY A 29 2.42 -5.04 -10.25
C GLY A 29 3.77 -4.65 -9.63
N LEU A 30 3.93 -4.90 -8.34
CA LEU A 30 5.11 -4.60 -7.53
C LEU A 30 6.11 -5.77 -7.57
N THR A 31 6.88 -5.82 -8.65
CA THR A 31 7.93 -6.81 -8.87
C THR A 31 9.16 -6.56 -8.00
N ALA A 32 10.04 -7.56 -7.90
CA ALA A 32 11.31 -7.46 -7.17
C ALA A 32 12.18 -6.29 -7.64
N GLU A 33 12.07 -5.89 -8.91
CA GLU A 33 12.80 -4.74 -9.46
C GLU A 33 12.22 -3.42 -8.95
N LYS A 34 10.91 -3.21 -9.05
CA LYS A 34 10.23 -2.01 -8.52
C LYS A 34 10.37 -1.86 -7.01
N MET A 35 10.43 -2.98 -6.29
CA MET A 35 10.68 -2.97 -4.84
C MET A 35 12.01 -2.32 -4.45
N LYS A 36 13.01 -2.28 -5.35
CA LYS A 36 14.30 -1.59 -5.09
C LYS A 36 14.16 -0.07 -5.05
N GLU A 37 13.13 0.47 -5.71
CA GLU A 37 12.83 1.91 -5.75
C GLU A 37 11.94 2.35 -4.57
N CYS A 38 11.39 1.39 -3.83
CA CYS A 38 10.45 1.63 -2.74
C CYS A 38 11.13 1.98 -1.42
N VAL A 39 10.52 2.89 -0.65
CA VAL A 39 10.85 3.13 0.76
C VAL A 39 9.84 2.39 1.62
N TRP A 40 10.32 1.39 2.37
CA TRP A 40 9.46 0.60 3.26
C TRP A 40 9.16 1.35 4.55
N LEU A 41 7.94 1.16 5.05
CA LEU A 41 7.46 1.70 6.32
C LEU A 41 6.89 0.57 7.17
N LYS A 42 6.87 0.74 8.49
CA LYS A 42 6.13 -0.11 9.42
C LYS A 42 4.62 0.06 9.20
N PRO A 43 3.82 -1.01 9.30
CA PRO A 43 2.37 -0.98 9.07
C PRO A 43 1.62 -0.36 10.26
N GLU A 44 1.93 0.90 10.58
CA GLU A 44 1.38 1.64 11.72
C GLU A 44 0.56 2.88 11.30
N ALA A 45 0.71 3.36 10.06
CA ALA A 45 -0.06 4.49 9.55
C ALA A 45 -1.26 4.02 8.72
N VAL A 46 -2.42 4.67 8.92
CA VAL A 46 -3.63 4.43 8.13
C VAL A 46 -3.82 5.58 7.14
N ALA A 47 -4.15 5.23 5.89
CA ALA A 47 -4.48 6.19 4.84
C ALA A 47 -5.87 5.89 4.27
N GLN A 48 -6.62 6.95 3.98
CA GLN A 48 -7.83 6.85 3.19
C GLN A 48 -7.48 6.94 1.71
N ILE A 49 -7.92 5.95 0.94
CA ILE A 49 -7.72 5.87 -0.50
C ILE A 49 -9.10 5.87 -1.16
N GLY A 50 -9.33 6.81 -2.08
CA GLY A 50 -10.48 6.78 -2.96
C GLY A 50 -10.16 5.89 -4.16
N PHE A 51 -11.07 5.02 -4.55
CA PHE A 51 -10.90 4.11 -5.69
C PHE A 51 -12.25 3.79 -6.33
N LEU A 52 -12.23 3.31 -7.57
CA LEU A 52 -13.44 3.00 -8.34
C LEU A 52 -14.01 1.62 -7.99
N GLU A 53 -13.16 0.59 -7.96
CA GLU A 53 -13.56 -0.79 -7.73
C GLU A 53 -12.39 -1.64 -7.21
N TRP A 54 -12.73 -2.72 -6.52
CA TRP A 54 -11.81 -3.84 -6.30
C TRP A 54 -11.73 -4.67 -7.58
N THR A 55 -10.51 -4.93 -8.03
CA THR A 55 -10.27 -5.83 -9.16
C THR A 55 -10.33 -7.30 -8.72
N GLY A 56 -10.49 -8.22 -9.67
CA GLY A 56 -10.42 -9.67 -9.40
C GLY A 56 -9.05 -10.19 -8.95
N ALA A 57 -8.01 -9.35 -8.97
CA ALA A 57 -6.67 -9.65 -8.48
C ALA A 57 -6.39 -9.00 -7.11
N ASP A 58 -7.42 -8.65 -6.35
CA ASP A 58 -7.34 -8.01 -5.02
C ASP A 58 -6.61 -6.65 -5.00
N HIS A 59 -6.57 -5.97 -6.13
CA HIS A 59 -6.03 -4.61 -6.26
C HIS A 59 -7.14 -3.55 -6.37
N LEU A 60 -6.81 -2.30 -6.05
CA LEU A 60 -7.71 -1.15 -6.19
C LEU A 60 -7.56 -0.50 -7.58
N ARG A 61 -8.67 -0.15 -8.23
CA ARG A 61 -8.67 0.52 -9.55
C ARG A 61 -8.87 2.03 -9.43
N HIS A 62 -8.12 2.81 -10.22
CA HIS A 62 -8.18 4.29 -10.24
C HIS A 62 -7.99 4.92 -8.85
N THR A 63 -6.95 4.49 -8.14
CA THR A 63 -6.66 4.96 -6.78
C THR A 63 -6.24 6.42 -6.72
N LYS A 64 -6.75 7.13 -5.72
CA LYS A 64 -6.36 8.48 -5.33
C LYS A 64 -6.13 8.54 -3.82
N PHE A 65 -5.01 9.11 -3.41
CA PHE A 65 -4.77 9.42 -2.00
C PHE A 65 -5.74 10.52 -1.52
N VAL A 66 -6.40 10.30 -0.38
CA VAL A 66 -7.32 11.26 0.23
C VAL A 66 -6.68 11.92 1.45
N ALA A 67 -6.35 11.14 2.48
CA ALA A 67 -5.80 11.66 3.73
C ALA A 67 -5.05 10.57 4.53
N LEU A 68 -4.21 11.00 5.48
CA LEU A 68 -3.74 10.14 6.58
C LEU A 68 -4.73 10.23 7.73
N LEU A 69 -5.05 9.10 8.36
CA LEU A 69 -5.98 8.99 9.47
C LEU A 69 -5.21 8.65 10.74
N ASP A 70 -5.03 9.63 11.62
CA ASP A 70 -4.26 9.48 12.87
C ASP A 70 -5.06 8.75 13.98
N ASP A 71 -6.39 8.65 13.86
CA ASP A 71 -7.30 8.09 14.89
C ASP A 71 -7.75 6.64 14.60
N LYS A 72 -7.26 6.03 13.52
CA LYS A 72 -7.65 4.66 13.12
C LYS A 72 -6.61 3.63 13.53
N ASP A 73 -7.06 2.56 14.18
CA ASP A 73 -6.23 1.41 14.50
C ASP A 73 -5.89 0.63 13.22
N PRO A 74 -4.61 0.52 12.81
CA PRO A 74 -4.20 -0.18 11.60
C PRO A 74 -4.67 -1.63 11.53
N LYS A 75 -4.80 -2.30 12.69
CA LYS A 75 -5.23 -3.71 12.77
C LYS A 75 -6.71 -3.91 12.48
N LYS A 76 -7.52 -2.85 12.51
CA LYS A 76 -8.95 -2.89 12.21
C LYS A 76 -9.27 -2.59 10.75
N VAL A 77 -8.28 -2.21 9.96
CA VAL A 77 -8.47 -1.94 8.53
C VAL A 77 -8.62 -3.27 7.82
N VAL A 78 -9.81 -3.51 7.27
CA VAL A 78 -10.17 -4.69 6.47
C VAL A 78 -10.80 -4.25 5.17
N ARG A 79 -10.87 -5.15 4.19
CA ARG A 79 -11.59 -4.90 2.94
C ARG A 79 -13.06 -4.64 3.24
N GLU A 80 -13.53 -3.44 2.86
CA GLU A 80 -14.93 -3.04 2.96
C GLU A 80 -15.70 -3.61 1.76
N THR A 81 -16.88 -4.17 2.02
CA THR A 81 -17.82 -4.75 1.03
C THR A 81 -18.88 -3.77 0.61
#